data_AF-A0A3D0LSP0-F1
#
_entry.id   AF-A0A3D0LSP0-F1
#
_cell.length_a   1.000
_cell.length_b   1.000
_cell.length_c   1.000
_cell.angle_alpha   90.00
_cell.angle_beta   90.00
_cell.angle_gamma   90.00
#
_symmetry.space_group_name_H-M   'P 1'
#
loop_
_entity.id
_entity.type
_entity.pdbx_description
1 polymer ?
#
loop_
_entity_poly.entity_id
_entity_poly.type
_entity_poly.pdbx_seq_one_letter_code
_entity_poly.pdbx_strand_id
1 'polypeptide(L)'
;EFPLHTRGLLPADVAPGQIRIAARLYQSTCMGCHQFYNTASARPAMDLFAAARRMPAAEFLARLIDGVHGTAFTSFANPLAQAEIAAMAAYFLKTPGPSESKTGSAPRTP
;
A
#
# COMPACT_ATOMS: atom_id res chain seq x y z
N GLU A 1 3.60 -23.82 11.65
CA GLU A 1 3.41 -22.48 11.06
C GLU A 1 2.34 -21.75 11.86
N PHE A 2 2.59 -20.52 12.30
CA PHE A 2 1.57 -19.71 12.99
C PHE A 2 0.74 -19.00 11.92
N PRO A 3 -0.59 -19.20 11.86
CA PRO A 3 -1.41 -18.52 10.88
C PRO A 3 -1.39 -17.01 11.12
N LEU A 4 -1.19 -16.22 10.07
CA LEU A 4 -1.37 -14.77 10.13
C LEU A 4 -2.84 -14.48 10.46
N HIS A 5 -3.10 -14.03 11.68
CA HIS A 5 -4.43 -13.61 12.10
C HIS A 5 -4.72 -12.20 11.53
N THR A 6 -5.48 -12.14 10.44
CA THR A 6 -5.83 -10.90 9.73
C THR A 6 -7.14 -10.26 10.21
N ARG A 7 -7.79 -10.85 11.22
CA ARG A 7 -9.07 -10.38 11.77
C ARG A 7 -8.87 -9.02 12.46
N GLY A 8 -9.67 -8.01 12.09
CA GLY A 8 -9.50 -6.63 12.56
C GLY A 8 -8.51 -5.78 11.75
N LEU A 9 -7.85 -6.38 10.76
CA LEU A 9 -7.03 -5.67 9.77
C LEU A 9 -7.72 -5.56 8.41
N LEU A 10 -8.99 -5.97 8.33
CA LEU A 10 -9.73 -6.01 7.08
C LEU A 10 -10.26 -4.62 6.69
N PRO A 11 -10.16 -4.24 5.40
CA PRO A 11 -10.59 -2.94 4.86
C PRO A 11 -12.06 -2.52 5.10
N ALA A 12 -12.92 -3.47 5.45
CA ALA A 12 -14.35 -3.23 5.66
C ALA A 12 -14.63 -2.34 6.87
N ASP A 13 -13.75 -2.35 7.87
CA ASP A 13 -13.94 -1.70 9.17
C ASP A 13 -13.29 -0.29 9.25
N VAL A 14 -12.78 0.24 8.13
CA VAL A 14 -12.00 1.49 8.09
C VAL A 14 -12.88 2.71 7.86
N ALA A 15 -12.83 3.67 8.79
CA ALA A 15 -13.55 4.94 8.72
C ALA A 15 -12.95 5.89 7.66
N PRO A 16 -13.74 6.80 7.05
CA PRO A 16 -13.24 7.74 6.03
C PRO A 16 -12.06 8.61 6.50
N GLY A 17 -12.02 8.97 7.79
CA GLY A 17 -10.90 9.73 8.38
C GLY A 17 -9.57 8.97 8.33
N GLN A 18 -9.61 7.64 8.45
CA GLN A 18 -8.43 6.78 8.40
C GLN A 18 -7.86 6.66 6.98
N ILE A 19 -8.72 6.73 5.94
CA ILE A 19 -8.28 6.75 4.54
C ILE A 19 -7.40 7.98 4.24
N ARG A 20 -7.73 9.15 4.82
CA ARG A 20 -6.90 10.36 4.67
C ARG A 20 -5.54 10.23 5.35
N ILE A 21 -5.50 9.55 6.50
CA ILE A 21 -4.23 9.25 7.20
C ILE A 21 -3.38 8.33 6.34
N ALA A 22 -3.97 7.25 5.81
CA ALA A 22 -3.30 6.34 4.89
C ALA A 22 -2.77 7.03 3.63
N ALA A 23 -3.51 7.97 3.04
CA ALA A 23 -3.01 8.74 1.90
C ALA A 23 -1.74 9.54 2.23
N ARG A 24 -1.66 10.13 3.44
CA ARG A 24 -0.44 10.83 3.91
C ARG A 24 0.72 9.88 4.14
N LEU A 25 0.45 8.73 4.77
CA LEU A 25 1.46 7.68 4.97
C LEU A 25 1.99 7.13 3.65
N TYR A 26 1.13 6.90 2.65
CA TYR A 26 1.55 6.53 1.31
C TYR A 26 2.53 7.56 0.73
N GLN A 27 2.21 8.86 0.81
CA GLN A 27 3.06 9.92 0.29
C GLN A 27 4.42 10.00 1.00
N SER A 28 4.46 9.84 2.32
CA SER A 28 5.70 9.96 3.10
C SER A 28 6.57 8.72 3.07
N THR A 29 5.98 7.53 2.90
CA THR A 29 6.66 6.26 3.20
C THR A 29 6.75 5.34 1.99
N CYS A 30 5.72 5.30 1.12
CA CYS A 30 5.62 4.29 0.07
C CYS A 30 5.92 4.85 -1.32
N MET A 31 5.48 6.09 -1.57
CA MET A 31 5.42 6.71 -2.89
C MET A 31 6.78 6.77 -3.59
N GLY A 32 7.85 7.05 -2.83
CA GLY A 32 9.20 7.19 -3.37
C GLY A 32 9.71 5.96 -4.12
N CYS A 33 9.30 4.76 -3.70
CA CYS A 33 9.68 3.52 -4.39
C CYS A 33 8.59 3.03 -5.35
N HIS A 34 7.32 3.16 -4.96
CA HIS A 34 6.22 2.44 -5.62
C HIS A 34 5.50 3.23 -6.72
N GLN A 35 5.60 4.57 -6.77
CA GLN A 35 4.89 5.36 -7.79
C GLN A 35 5.52 5.26 -9.18
N PHE A 36 6.85 5.30 -9.24
CA PHE A 36 7.62 5.30 -10.49
C PHE A 36 8.68 4.20 -10.44
N TYR A 37 8.22 2.97 -10.26
CA TYR A 37 9.10 1.84 -10.04
C TYR A 37 9.83 1.43 -11.31
N ASN A 38 11.12 1.12 -11.15
CA ASN A 38 11.95 0.62 -12.23
C ASN A 38 11.71 -0.89 -12.44
N THR A 39 11.03 -1.25 -13.53
CA THR A 39 10.76 -2.64 -13.91
C THR A 39 12.01 -3.44 -14.24
N ALA A 40 13.13 -2.78 -14.58
CA ALA A 40 14.42 -3.42 -14.82
C ALA A 40 15.25 -3.65 -13.55
N SER A 41 14.77 -3.20 -12.37
CA SER A 41 15.41 -3.52 -11.10
C SER A 41 15.35 -5.03 -10.84
N ALA A 42 16.40 -5.60 -10.23
CA ALA A 42 16.40 -6.99 -9.78
C ALA A 42 15.27 -7.28 -8.77
N ARG A 43 14.80 -6.25 -8.06
CA ARG A 43 13.65 -6.29 -7.14
C ARG A 43 12.80 -5.04 -7.37
N PRO A 44 11.87 -5.06 -8.34
CA PRO A 44 11.06 -3.90 -8.67
C PRO A 44 9.99 -3.66 -7.58
N ALA A 45 9.86 -2.42 -7.14
CA ALA A 45 8.84 -2.01 -6.20
C ALA A 45 7.47 -1.90 -6.91
N MET A 46 6.69 -2.97 -6.97
CA MET A 46 5.42 -2.99 -7.75
C MET A 46 4.45 -1.86 -7.39
N ASP A 47 3.60 -1.42 -8.33
CA ASP A 47 2.48 -0.50 -8.05
C ASP A 47 1.56 -1.10 -6.97
N LEU A 48 1.50 -0.46 -5.80
CA LEU A 48 0.75 -0.96 -4.64
C LEU A 48 -0.77 -0.93 -4.87
N PHE A 49 -1.29 0.00 -5.67
CA PHE A 49 -2.71 0.08 -5.98
C PHE A 49 -3.10 -1.08 -6.91
N ALA A 50 -2.28 -1.35 -7.92
CA ALA A 50 -2.48 -2.49 -8.81
C ALA A 50 -2.33 -3.82 -8.06
N ALA A 51 -1.34 -3.94 -7.17
CA ALA A 51 -1.12 -5.13 -6.36
C ALA A 51 -2.33 -5.43 -5.44
N ALA A 52 -2.86 -4.41 -4.75
CA ALA A 52 -4.01 -4.57 -3.86
C ALA A 52 -5.24 -5.14 -4.58
N ARG A 53 -5.46 -4.79 -5.85
CA ARG A 53 -6.60 -5.27 -6.66
C ARG A 53 -6.39 -6.65 -7.28
N ARG A 54 -5.14 -7.09 -7.44
CA ARG A 54 -4.78 -8.32 -8.16
C ARG A 54 -4.42 -9.49 -7.24
N MET A 55 -4.05 -9.21 -6.00
CA MET A 55 -3.68 -10.22 -5.01
C MET A 55 -4.85 -10.55 -4.07
N PRO A 56 -4.89 -11.76 -3.47
CA PRO A 56 -5.73 -12.02 -2.32
C PRO A 56 -5.47 -11.02 -1.20
N ALA A 57 -6.53 -10.53 -0.55
CA ALA A 57 -6.40 -9.48 0.47
C ALA A 57 -5.47 -9.88 1.63
N ALA A 58 -5.51 -11.14 2.06
CA ALA A 58 -4.63 -11.66 3.11
C ALA A 58 -3.15 -11.67 2.68
N GLU A 59 -2.86 -11.98 1.42
CA GLU A 59 -1.50 -11.95 0.89
C GLU A 59 -0.99 -10.51 0.78
N PHE A 60 -1.81 -9.60 0.23
CA PHE A 60 -1.45 -8.19 0.15
C PHE A 60 -1.17 -7.59 1.53
N LEU A 61 -2.02 -7.92 2.51
CA LEU A 61 -1.86 -7.48 3.89
C LEU A 61 -0.59 -8.05 4.53
N ALA A 62 -0.28 -9.33 4.32
CA ALA A 62 0.97 -9.94 4.81
C ALA A 62 2.19 -9.21 4.25
N ARG A 63 2.20 -8.93 2.94
CA ARG A 63 3.28 -8.18 2.26
C ARG A 63 3.38 -6.74 2.74
N LEU A 64 2.27 -6.12 3.14
CA LEU A 64 2.27 -4.77 3.70
C LEU A 64 2.86 -4.74 5.12
N ILE A 65 2.52 -5.73 5.95
CA ILE A 65 3.06 -5.89 7.30
C ILE A 65 4.57 -6.13 7.25
N ASP A 66 5.04 -6.95 6.30
CA ASP A 66 6.47 -7.23 6.11
C ASP A 66 7.16 -6.23 5.18
N GLY A 67 6.46 -5.26 4.59
CA GLY A 67 7.04 -4.34 3.61
C GLY A 67 7.76 -3.15 4.25
N VAL A 68 7.43 -2.83 5.50
CA VAL A 68 7.97 -1.67 6.23
C VAL A 68 8.51 -2.16 7.57
N HIS A 69 9.84 -2.14 7.71
CA HIS A 69 10.51 -2.51 8.95
C HIS A 69 11.05 -1.29 9.68
N GLY A 70 11.16 -1.41 10.99
CA GLY A 70 11.85 -0.44 11.81
C GLY A 70 13.37 -0.52 11.63
N THR A 71 14.09 0.23 12.46
CA THR A 71 15.56 0.19 12.49
C THR A 71 16.05 -0.73 13.60
N ALA A 72 17.37 -0.98 13.66
CA ALA A 72 17.96 -1.68 14.80
C ALA A 72 17.62 -1.02 16.15
N PHE A 73 17.45 0.31 16.18
CA PHE A 73 17.04 1.05 17.38
C PHE A 73 15.61 0.73 17.82
N THR A 74 14.71 0.39 16.88
CA THR A 74 13.33 0.00 17.16
C THR A 74 13.14 -1.52 17.11
N SER A 75 14.21 -2.29 17.31
CA SER A 75 14.21 -3.76 17.23
C SER A 75 13.59 -4.30 15.95
N PHE A 76 13.73 -3.58 14.83
CA PHE A 76 13.14 -3.88 13.52
C PHE A 76 11.60 -3.97 13.49
N ALA A 77 10.92 -3.59 14.57
CA ALA A 77 9.46 -3.59 14.64
C ALA A 77 8.85 -2.70 13.56
N ASN A 78 7.78 -3.16 12.91
CA ASN A 78 7.06 -2.35 11.93
C ASN A 78 6.59 -1.04 12.62
N PRO A 79 6.95 0.14 12.08
CA PRO A 79 6.59 1.41 12.69
C PRO A 79 5.11 1.77 12.54
N LEU A 80 4.35 1.06 11.70
CA LEU A 80 2.93 1.29 11.49
C LEU A 80 2.10 0.55 12.53
N ALA A 81 1.13 1.25 13.11
CA ALA A 81 0.12 0.65 13.95
C ALA A 81 -0.82 -0.25 13.14
N GLN A 82 -1.44 -1.24 13.79
CA GLN A 82 -2.43 -2.14 13.16
C GLN A 82 -3.55 -1.38 12.42
N ALA A 83 -4.05 -0.29 13.01
CA ALA A 83 -5.07 0.54 12.40
C ALA A 83 -4.57 1.28 11.14
N GLU A 84 -3.29 1.66 11.10
CA GLU A 84 -2.68 2.30 9.93
C GLU A 84 -2.48 1.28 8.81
N ILE A 85 -2.05 0.06 9.14
CA ILE A 85 -1.93 -1.05 8.20
C ILE A 85 -3.30 -1.37 7.56
N ALA A 86 -4.36 -1.48 8.37
CA ALA A 86 -5.72 -1.69 7.89
C ALA A 86 -6.20 -0.53 6.98
N ALA A 87 -5.92 0.71 7.40
CA ALA A 87 -6.28 1.90 6.64
C ALA A 87 -5.54 1.99 5.30
N MET A 88 -4.27 1.60 5.26
CA MET A 88 -3.46 1.52 4.04
C MET A 88 -4.03 0.48 3.06
N ALA A 89 -4.36 -0.72 3.56
CA ALA A 89 -5.01 -1.73 2.73
C ALA A 89 -6.35 -1.23 2.14
N ALA A 90 -7.17 -0.56 2.94
CA ALA A 90 -8.39 0.07 2.46
C ALA A 90 -8.15 1.20 1.45
N TYR A 91 -7.14 2.03 1.67
CA TYR A 91 -6.79 3.12 0.77
C TYR A 91 -6.42 2.60 -0.63
N PHE A 92 -5.56 1.58 -0.72
CA PHE A 92 -5.15 1.00 -2.00
C PHE A 92 -6.28 0.31 -2.75
N LEU A 93 -7.22 -0.32 -2.04
CA LEU A 93 -8.38 -0.98 -2.64
C LEU A 93 -9.45 0.01 -3.12
N LYS A 94 -9.69 1.09 -2.36
CA LYS A 94 -10.80 2.03 -2.61
C LYS A 94 -10.39 3.23 -3.47
N THR A 95 -9.10 3.43 -3.72
CA THR A 95 -8.57 4.59 -4.46
C THR A 95 -7.99 4.15 -5.81
N PRO A 96 -8.32 4.84 -6.91
CA PRO A 96 -7.67 4.62 -8.20
C PRO A 96 -6.15 4.84 -8.10
N GLY A 97 -5.39 3.96 -8.75
CA GLY A 97 -3.93 4.09 -8.78
C GLY A 97 -3.45 5.24 -9.67
N PRO A 98 -2.24 5.78 -9.46
CA PRO A 98 -1.68 6.83 -10.30
C PRO A 98 -1.49 6.39 -11.78
N SER A 99 -1.37 5.08 -12.02
CA SER A 99 -1.32 4.47 -13.36
C SER A 99 -2.68 4.39 -14.05
N GLU A 100 -3.78 4.33 -13.29
CA GLU A 100 -5.16 4.23 -13.80
C GLU A 100 -5.83 5.60 -13.99
N SER A 101 -5.39 6.62 -13.27
CA SER A 101 -5.89 8.00 -13.38
C SER A 101 -5.52 8.71 -14.69
N LYS A 102 -4.70 8.09 -15.56
CA LYS A 102 -4.25 8.68 -16.84
C LYS A 102 -5.15 8.40 -18.04
N THR A 103 -6.26 7.66 -17.91
CA THR A 103 -7.17 7.35 -19.03
C THR A 103 -8.07 8.53 -19.45
N GLY A 104 -7.69 9.78 -19.14
CA GLY A 104 -8.48 10.99 -19.39
C GLY A 104 -7.77 12.11 -20.16
N SER A 105 -6.54 11.93 -20.63
CA SER A 105 -5.89 12.93 -21.50
C SER A 105 -5.80 12.41 -22.93
N ALA A 106 -6.70 12.90 -23.78
CA ALA A 106 -6.56 12.81 -25.23
C ALA A 106 -5.21 13.40 -25.68
N PRO A 107 -4.60 12.89 -26.77
CA PRO A 107 -3.36 13.45 -27.29
C PRO A 107 -3.57 14.91 -27.68
N ARG A 108 -2.75 15.81 -27.14
CA ARG A 108 -2.54 17.12 -27.77
C ARG A 108 -1.64 16.88 -28.98
N THR A 109 -2.24 16.95 -30.16
CA THR A 109 -1.55 17.06 -31.45
C THR A 109 -0.65 18.31 -31.43
N PRO A 110 0.53 18.27 -32.07
CA PRO A 110 1.46 19.40 -32.13
C PRO A 110 0.84 20.69 -32.68
#